data_AF-A0A821FE81-F1
#
_entry.id   AF-A0A821FE81-F1
#
_cell.length_a   1.000
_cell.length_b   1.000
_cell.length_c   1.000
_cell.angle_alpha   90.00
_cell.angle_beta   90.00
_cell.angle_gamma   90.00
#
_symmetry.space_group_name_H-M   'P 1'
#
loop_
_entity.id
_entity.type
_entity.pdbx_description
1 polymer ?
#
loop_
_entity_poly.entity_id
_entity_poly.type
_entity_poly.pdbx_seq_one_letter_code
_entity_poly.pdbx_strand_id
1 'polypeptide(L)'
;MIDNIKSTTVFKGGQRQTKPVRRIIRKFSNDWSMDFSAILAYNILITLLPIAVALFGIMDKVIHFFPADNTTQSGIKQVVDLAFDRLSKDAGFILGIGIFFALFGASRLFIAIDKCMTIVYRLPQRTFLRQNLLAFGMLFVYSK
;
A
#
# COMPACT_ATOMS: atom_id res chain seq x y z
N MET A 1 -2.96 2.24 66.19
CA MET A 1 -2.19 2.66 64.99
C MET A 1 -2.42 1.70 63.81
N ILE A 2 -3.66 1.22 63.57
CA ILE A 2 -3.97 0.22 62.52
C ILE A 2 -5.13 0.69 61.61
N ASP A 3 -5.92 1.69 62.02
CA ASP A 3 -7.12 2.09 61.27
C ASP A 3 -6.87 2.98 60.04
N ASN A 4 -5.66 3.54 59.89
CA ASN A 4 -5.35 4.48 58.81
C ASN A 4 -4.92 3.80 57.49
N ILE A 5 -4.64 2.49 57.50
CA ILE A 5 -4.13 1.76 56.33
C ILE A 5 -5.27 1.21 55.44
N LYS A 6 -6.45 0.95 56.02
CA LYS A 6 -7.60 0.44 55.25
C LYS A 6 -8.28 1.51 54.40
N SER A 7 -8.25 2.78 54.81
CA SER A 7 -8.93 3.85 54.07
C SER A 7 -8.22 4.16 52.73
N THR A 8 -6.89 4.20 52.72
CA THR A 8 -6.12 4.56 51.52
C THR A 8 -6.13 3.48 50.42
N THR A 9 -6.34 2.21 50.76
CA THR A 9 -6.46 1.12 49.77
C THR A 9 -7.84 1.10 49.11
N VAL A 10 -8.92 1.44 49.84
CA VAL A 10 -10.29 1.45 49.29
C VAL A 10 -10.50 2.65 48.35
N PHE A 11 -9.90 3.81 48.64
CA PHE A 11 -10.00 5.00 47.78
C PHE A 11 -9.25 4.90 46.44
N LYS A 12 -8.30 3.95 46.29
CA LYS A 12 -7.65 3.68 44.98
C LYS A 12 -8.44 2.72 44.08
N GLY A 13 -9.44 2.02 44.62
CA GLY A 13 -10.29 1.08 43.87
C GLY A 13 -11.44 1.72 43.09
N GLY A 14 -12.00 2.82 43.59
CA GLY A 14 -13.24 3.44 43.07
C GLY A 14 -13.08 4.45 41.93
N GLN A 15 -11.88 4.97 41.67
CA GLN A 15 -11.63 6.00 40.63
C GLN A 15 -11.27 5.42 39.25
N ARG A 16 -11.40 4.10 39.04
CA ARG A 16 -10.99 3.41 37.81
C ARG A 16 -12.05 3.36 36.69
N GLN A 17 -13.17 4.06 36.82
CA GLN A 17 -14.29 3.91 35.89
C GLN A 17 -14.62 5.12 35.00
N THR A 18 -13.80 6.16 34.91
CA THR A 18 -14.07 7.25 33.95
C THR A 18 -13.21 7.12 32.68
N LYS A 19 -13.89 6.60 31.66
CA LYS A 19 -13.60 6.65 30.21
C LYS A 19 -12.53 5.65 29.71
N PRO A 20 -12.87 4.35 29.64
CA PRO A 20 -12.03 3.33 28.99
C PRO A 20 -11.63 3.73 27.56
N VAL A 21 -12.55 4.35 26.82
CA VAL A 21 -12.32 4.87 25.46
C VAL A 21 -11.23 5.95 25.44
N ARG A 22 -11.21 6.88 26.40
CA ARG A 22 -10.19 7.93 26.46
C ARG A 22 -8.81 7.35 26.74
N ARG A 23 -8.72 6.27 27.52
CA ARG A 23 -7.46 5.56 27.79
C ARG A 23 -6.97 4.81 26.56
N ILE A 24 -7.87 4.21 25.78
CA ILE A 24 -7.55 3.55 24.51
C ILE A 24 -7.10 4.58 23.47
N ILE A 25 -7.85 5.67 23.25
CA ILE A 25 -7.47 6.72 22.29
C ILE A 25 -6.13 7.34 22.66
N ARG A 26 -5.91 7.63 23.95
CA ARG A 26 -4.65 8.20 24.41
C ARG A 26 -3.49 7.22 24.29
N LYS A 27 -3.74 5.92 24.47
CA LYS A 27 -2.72 4.87 24.26
C LYS A 27 -2.44 4.65 22.77
N PHE A 28 -3.48 4.60 21.93
CA PHE A 28 -3.39 4.48 20.48
C PHE A 28 -2.64 5.67 19.85
N SER A 29 -3.00 6.89 20.24
CA SER A 29 -2.29 8.10 19.82
C SER A 29 -0.85 8.15 20.34
N ASN A 30 -0.57 7.56 21.50
CA ASN A 30 0.78 7.49 22.05
C ASN A 30 1.62 6.34 21.46
N ASP A 31 0.99 5.33 20.86
CA ASP A 31 1.63 4.18 20.21
C ASP A 31 2.05 4.48 18.75
N TRP A 32 2.10 5.76 18.35
CA TRP A 32 2.53 6.24 17.02
C TRP A 32 1.75 5.61 15.84
N SER A 33 0.61 4.97 16.11
CA SER A 33 -0.20 4.29 15.09
C SER A 33 -0.77 5.28 14.06
N MET A 34 -1.08 6.50 14.50
CA MET A 34 -1.52 7.59 13.64
C MET A 34 -0.43 7.99 12.64
N ASP A 35 0.83 8.03 13.10
CA ASP A 35 1.98 8.38 12.27
C ASP A 35 2.31 7.28 11.27
N PHE A 36 2.21 6.00 11.67
CA PHE A 36 2.34 4.87 10.75
C PHE A 36 1.26 4.86 9.67
N SER A 37 0.02 5.14 10.05
CA SER A 37 -1.09 5.27 9.10
C SER A 37 -0.86 6.42 8.13
N ALA A 38 -0.39 7.57 8.61
CA ALA A 38 -0.08 8.74 7.78
C ALA A 38 1.05 8.46 6.78
N ILE A 39 2.14 7.83 7.21
CA ILE A 39 3.26 7.44 6.33
C ILE A 39 2.79 6.44 5.28
N LEU A 40 1.96 5.46 5.68
CA LEU A 40 1.43 4.47 4.75
C LEU A 40 0.49 5.11 3.72
N ALA A 41 -0.45 5.93 4.18
CA ALA A 41 -1.41 6.62 3.33
C ALA A 41 -0.70 7.52 2.30
N TYR A 42 0.34 8.24 2.72
CA TYR A 42 1.16 9.03 1.81
C TYR A 42 1.84 8.17 0.73
N ASN A 43 2.44 7.03 1.13
CA ASN A 43 3.08 6.12 0.18
C ASN A 43 2.07 5.46 -0.76
N ILE A 44 0.85 5.15 -0.31
CA ILE A 44 -0.23 4.65 -1.18
C ILE A 44 -0.63 5.74 -2.18
N LEU A 45 -0.88 6.96 -1.70
CA LEU A 45 -1.36 8.06 -2.51
C LEU A 45 -0.38 8.43 -3.64
N ILE A 46 0.93 8.47 -3.35
CA ILE A 46 1.94 8.77 -4.37
C ILE A 46 2.19 7.61 -5.34
N THR A 47 1.97 6.37 -4.89
CA THR A 47 2.12 5.16 -5.71
C THR A 47 0.89 4.87 -6.57
N LEU A 48 -0.29 5.40 -6.18
CA LEU A 48 -1.54 5.24 -6.92
C LEU A 48 -1.45 5.80 -8.34
N LEU A 49 -0.81 6.95 -8.52
CA LEU A 49 -0.70 7.63 -9.81
C LEU A 49 0.05 6.80 -10.86
N PRO A 50 1.30 6.34 -10.62
CA PRO A 50 2.00 5.53 -11.61
C PRO A 50 1.35 4.16 -11.82
N ILE A 51 0.72 3.57 -10.78
CA ILE A 51 -0.08 2.34 -10.95
C ILE A 51 -1.26 2.58 -11.89
N ALA A 52 -2.01 3.68 -11.72
CA ALA A 52 -3.15 4.00 -12.57
C ALA A 52 -2.72 4.17 -14.04
N VAL A 53 -1.63 4.91 -14.27
CA VAL A 53 -1.05 5.10 -15.62
C VAL A 53 -0.64 3.76 -16.24
N ALA A 54 0.01 2.87 -15.47
CA ALA A 54 0.38 1.54 -15.95
C ALA A 54 -0.86 0.70 -16.29
N LEU A 55 -1.92 0.75 -15.47
CA LEU A 55 -3.17 0.03 -15.73
C LEU A 55 -3.87 0.50 -17.01
N PHE A 56 -3.95 1.82 -17.24
CA PHE A 56 -4.50 2.36 -18.48
C PHE A 56 -3.70 1.92 -19.71
N GLY A 57 -2.37 1.92 -19.62
CA GLY A 57 -1.52 1.43 -20.70
C GLY A 57 -1.68 -0.07 -20.99
N ILE A 58 -1.89 -0.89 -19.96
CA ILE A 58 -2.17 -2.32 -20.14
C ILE A 58 -3.56 -2.51 -20.78
N MET A 59 -4.57 -1.75 -20.35
CA MET A 59 -5.93 -1.85 -20.87
C MET A 59 -6.01 -1.48 -22.36
N ASP A 60 -5.29 -0.45 -22.79
CA ASP A 60 -5.14 -0.07 -24.19
C ASP A 60 -4.62 -1.25 -25.04
N LYS A 61 -3.54 -1.90 -24.60
CA LYS A 61 -2.98 -3.08 -25.28
C LYS A 61 -3.95 -4.25 -25.36
N VAL A 62 -4.74 -4.48 -24.31
CA VAL A 62 -5.74 -5.56 -24.30
C VAL A 62 -6.83 -5.29 -25.33
N ILE A 63 -7.29 -4.04 -25.48
CA ILE A 63 -8.32 -3.67 -26.48
C ILE A 63 -7.78 -3.86 -27.90
N HIS A 64 -6.55 -3.42 -28.18
CA HIS A 64 -5.92 -3.60 -29.50
C HIS A 64 -5.60 -5.07 -29.84
N PHE A 65 -5.51 -5.96 -28.84
CA PHE A 65 -5.32 -7.40 -29.06
C PHE A 65 -6.59 -8.11 -29.57
N PHE A 66 -7.78 -7.55 -29.29
CA PHE A 66 -9.05 -8.08 -29.79
C PHE A 66 -9.52 -7.25 -30.99
N PRO A 67 -9.33 -7.72 -32.25
CA PRO A 67 -9.82 -7.01 -33.41
C PRO A 67 -11.36 -6.94 -33.38
N ALA A 68 -11.90 -5.74 -33.20
CA ALA A 68 -13.34 -5.49 -33.23
C ALA A 68 -13.81 -5.25 -34.67
N ASP A 69 -14.25 -6.31 -35.34
CA ASP A 69 -14.92 -6.30 -36.65
C ASP A 69 -16.26 -5.56 -36.59
N ASN A 70 -16.25 -4.22 -36.62
CA ASN A 70 -17.49 -3.44 -36.79
C ASN A 70 -17.33 -2.45 -37.94
N THR A 71 -17.85 -2.87 -39.10
CA THR A 71 -17.87 -2.24 -40.42
C THR A 71 -18.87 -1.07 -40.58
N THR A 72 -19.43 -0.48 -39.51
CA THR A 72 -20.55 0.48 -39.64
C THR A 72 -20.45 1.76 -38.81
N GLN A 73 -19.25 2.21 -38.42
CA GLN A 73 -19.10 3.49 -37.69
C GLN A 73 -17.82 4.26 -38.07
N SER A 74 -17.61 4.45 -39.38
CA SER A 74 -16.35 4.95 -39.96
C SER A 74 -15.91 6.33 -39.47
N GLY A 75 -16.82 7.27 -39.18
CA GLY A 75 -16.42 8.63 -38.77
C GLY A 75 -15.93 8.74 -37.32
N ILE A 76 -16.65 8.12 -36.37
CA ILE A 76 -16.28 8.17 -34.95
C ILE A 76 -15.12 7.21 -34.67
N LYS A 77 -15.13 6.02 -35.27
CA LYS A 77 -14.00 5.09 -35.18
C LYS A 77 -12.72 5.68 -35.77
N GLN A 78 -12.78 6.44 -36.86
CA GLN A 78 -11.56 7.00 -37.44
C GLN A 78 -10.95 8.13 -36.60
N VAL A 79 -11.77 8.97 -35.94
CA VAL A 79 -11.26 10.00 -35.01
C VAL A 79 -10.72 9.35 -33.74
N VAL A 80 -11.40 8.31 -33.25
CA VAL A 80 -11.00 7.53 -32.09
C VAL A 80 -9.73 6.71 -32.39
N ASP A 81 -9.66 6.02 -33.52
CA ASP A 81 -8.50 5.27 -33.99
C ASP A 81 -7.34 6.21 -34.32
N LEU A 82 -7.56 7.41 -34.89
CA LEU A 82 -6.47 8.35 -35.12
C LEU A 82 -5.96 8.96 -33.81
N ALA A 83 -6.85 9.18 -32.82
CA ALA A 83 -6.46 9.58 -31.48
C ALA A 83 -5.70 8.45 -30.77
N PHE A 84 -6.16 7.20 -30.87
CA PHE A 84 -5.51 6.03 -30.29
C PHE A 84 -4.23 5.64 -31.04
N ASP A 85 -4.09 5.86 -32.34
CA ASP A 85 -2.89 5.56 -33.12
C ASP A 85 -1.78 6.58 -32.84
N ARG A 86 -2.15 7.85 -32.67
CA ARG A 86 -1.25 8.89 -32.14
C ARG A 86 -0.88 8.63 -30.69
N LEU A 87 -1.85 8.22 -29.89
CA LEU A 87 -1.60 7.86 -28.49
C LEU A 87 -0.71 6.63 -28.41
N SER A 88 -0.94 5.56 -29.18
CA SER A 88 -0.19 4.29 -29.12
C SER A 88 1.27 4.47 -29.55
N LYS A 89 1.53 5.33 -30.55
CA LYS A 89 2.88 5.63 -31.04
C LYS A 89 3.74 6.36 -30.00
N ASP A 90 3.15 7.25 -29.20
CA ASP A 90 3.83 7.94 -28.08
C ASP A 90 3.66 7.21 -26.74
N ALA A 91 2.62 6.38 -26.61
CA ALA A 91 2.28 5.64 -25.40
C ALA A 91 3.25 4.51 -25.15
N GLY A 92 3.91 3.94 -26.15
CA GLY A 92 4.97 2.96 -25.90
C GLY A 92 6.05 3.48 -24.93
N PHE A 93 6.48 4.72 -25.11
CA PHE A 93 7.48 5.37 -24.26
C PHE A 93 6.90 5.80 -22.91
N ILE A 94 5.71 6.41 -22.91
CA ILE A 94 5.00 6.83 -21.68
C ILE A 94 4.63 5.63 -20.81
N LEU A 95 4.21 4.52 -21.40
CA LEU A 95 3.89 3.26 -20.73
C LEU A 95 5.17 2.62 -20.18
N GLY A 96 6.28 2.64 -20.91
CA GLY A 96 7.58 2.18 -20.41
C GLY A 96 8.02 2.96 -19.16
N ILE A 97 7.93 4.28 -19.20
CA ILE A 97 8.20 5.16 -18.05
C ILE A 97 7.18 4.88 -16.93
N GLY A 98 5.90 4.75 -17.25
CA GLY A 98 4.82 4.47 -16.30
C GLY A 98 5.05 3.16 -15.54
N ILE A 99 5.41 2.08 -16.23
CA ILE A 99 5.76 0.79 -15.61
C ILE A 99 6.99 0.94 -14.70
N PHE A 100 8.03 1.64 -15.16
CA PHE A 100 9.22 1.87 -14.34
C PHE A 100 8.89 2.59 -13.03
N PHE A 101 8.13 3.68 -13.11
CA PHE A 101 7.67 4.43 -11.93
C PHE A 101 6.68 3.63 -11.08
N ALA A 102 5.85 2.77 -11.69
CA ALA A 102 4.92 1.91 -10.95
C ALA A 102 5.67 0.85 -10.15
N LEU A 103 6.68 0.20 -10.74
CA LEU A 103 7.55 -0.75 -10.04
C LEU A 103 8.34 -0.08 -8.92
N PHE A 104 8.88 1.12 -9.19
CA PHE A 104 9.60 1.88 -8.19
C PHE A 104 8.70 2.35 -7.03
N GLY A 105 7.50 2.84 -7.33
CA GLY A 105 6.49 3.21 -6.35
C GLY A 105 6.03 2.01 -5.52
N ALA A 106 5.73 0.89 -6.17
CA ALA A 106 5.32 -0.35 -5.50
C ALA A 106 6.40 -0.86 -4.54
N SER A 107 7.68 -0.79 -4.92
CA SER A 107 8.80 -1.13 -4.05
C SER A 107 8.85 -0.25 -2.79
N ARG A 108 8.63 1.06 -2.93
CA ARG A 108 8.57 2.00 -1.80
C ARG A 108 7.38 1.73 -0.88
N LEU A 109 6.22 1.41 -1.45
CA LEU A 109 5.03 1.04 -0.69
C LEU A 109 5.27 -0.22 0.15
N PHE A 110 5.87 -1.25 -0.45
CA PHE A 110 6.21 -2.47 0.25
C PHE A 110 7.15 -2.18 1.43
N ILE A 111 8.20 -1.40 1.21
CA ILE A 111 9.14 -0.98 2.26
C ILE A 111 8.43 -0.25 3.41
N ALA A 112 7.46 0.61 3.10
CA ALA A 112 6.68 1.32 4.13
C ALA A 112 5.82 0.36 4.97
N ILE A 113 5.19 -0.64 4.35
CA ILE A 113 4.33 -1.62 5.04
C ILE A 113 5.11 -2.41 6.10
N ASP A 114 6.28 -2.93 5.77
CA ASP A 114 7.09 -3.71 6.73
C ASP A 114 7.78 -2.88 7.78
N LYS A 115 8.15 -1.63 7.46
CA LYS A 115 8.59 -0.69 8.49
C LYS A 115 7.48 -0.51 9.54
N CYS A 116 6.23 -0.38 9.09
CA CYS A 116 5.08 -0.33 9.99
C CYS A 116 4.90 -1.67 10.75
N MET A 117 4.93 -2.83 10.09
CA MET A 117 4.79 -4.13 10.76
C MET A 117 5.90 -4.41 11.77
N THR A 118 7.16 -4.11 11.44
CA THR A 118 8.31 -4.31 12.32
C THR A 118 8.15 -3.53 13.62
N ILE A 119 7.67 -2.28 13.53
CA ILE A 119 7.47 -1.43 14.71
C ILE A 119 6.27 -1.92 15.54
N VAL A 120 5.14 -2.27 14.89
CA VAL A 120 3.93 -2.76 15.58
C VAL A 120 4.18 -4.08 16.30
N TYR A 121 4.88 -5.02 15.66
CA TYR A 121 5.14 -6.34 16.23
C TYR A 121 6.43 -6.40 17.09
N ARG A 122 7.15 -5.27 17.25
CA ARG A 122 8.46 -5.20 17.94
C ARG A 122 9.41 -6.32 17.50
N LEU A 123 9.37 -6.67 16.21
CA LEU A 123 10.26 -7.67 15.66
C LEU A 123 11.65 -7.07 15.47
N PRO A 124 12.73 -7.83 15.69
CA PRO A 124 14.06 -7.38 15.30
C PRO A 124 14.08 -7.16 13.79
N GLN A 125 14.46 -5.95 13.34
CA GLN A 125 14.57 -5.59 11.92
C GLN A 125 15.40 -6.64 11.16
N ARG A 126 14.74 -7.48 10.36
CA ARG A 126 15.40 -8.28 9.32
C ARG A 126 15.09 -7.61 7.99
N THR A 127 16.13 -7.25 7.25
CA THR A 127 16.02 -6.54 5.97
C THR A 127 15.35 -7.40 4.90
N PHE A 128 14.39 -6.80 4.20
CA PHE A 128 13.57 -7.39 3.14
C PHE A 128 14.29 -8.21 2.07
N LEU A 129 15.46 -7.76 1.64
CA LEU A 129 16.20 -8.45 0.59
C LEU A 129 16.59 -9.86 1.04
N ARG A 130 16.91 -10.07 2.32
CA ARG A 130 17.32 -11.38 2.83
C ARG A 130 16.14 -12.33 3.04
N GLN A 131 14.93 -11.83 3.32
CA GLN A 131 13.74 -12.67 3.53
C GLN A 131 13.14 -13.15 2.20
N ASN A 132 12.98 -12.27 1.21
CA ASN A 132 12.51 -12.67 -0.12
C ASN A 132 13.53 -13.54 -0.86
N LEU A 133 14.83 -13.29 -0.67
CA LEU A 133 15.88 -14.12 -1.27
C LEU A 133 16.01 -15.50 -0.59
N LEU A 134 15.75 -15.60 0.72
CA LEU A 134 15.66 -16.90 1.41
C LEU A 134 14.41 -17.70 1.01
N ALA A 135 13.27 -17.03 0.81
CA ALA A 135 12.04 -17.68 0.36
C ALA A 135 12.18 -18.23 -1.07
N PHE A 136 12.73 -17.43 -2.00
CA PHE A 136 13.08 -17.91 -3.34
C PHE A 136 14.15 -19.02 -3.29
N GLY A 137 15.15 -18.90 -2.41
CA GLY A 137 16.20 -19.90 -2.21
C GLY A 137 15.66 -21.25 -1.75
N MET A 138 14.73 -21.28 -0.78
CA MET A 138 14.11 -22.54 -0.33
C MET A 138 13.21 -23.17 -1.41
N LEU A 139 12.49 -22.36 -2.18
CA LEU A 139 11.63 -22.87 -3.27
C LEU A 139 12.47 -23.52 -4.38
N PHE A 140 13.66 -22.98 -4.68
CA PHE A 140 14.57 -23.53 -5.70
C PHE A 140 15.25 -24.83 -5.27
N VAL A 141 15.64 -24.94 -3.99
CA VAL A 141 16.28 -26.15 -3.44
C VAL A 141 15.28 -27.32 -3.38
N TYR A 142 14.00 -27.03 -3.13
CA TYR A 142 12.95 -28.05 -3.05
C TYR A 142 12.35 -28.42 -4.43
N SER A 143 12.66 -27.64 -5.47
CA SER A 143 12.20 -27.88 -6.85
C SER A 143 13.14 -28.80 -7.66
N LYS A 144 14.16 -29.38 -7.02
CA LYS A 144 15.05 -30.40 -7.59
C LYS A 144 14.80 -31.75 -6.93
#